data_AF-A0A8J3SIQ5-F1
#
_entry.id   AF-A0A8J3SIQ5-F1
#
_cell.length_a   1.000
_cell.length_b   1.000
_cell.length_c   1.000
_cell.angle_alpha   90.00
_cell.angle_beta   90.00
_cell.angle_gamma   90.00
#
_symmetry.space_group_name_H-M   'P 1'
#
loop_
_entity.id
_entity.type
_entity.pdbx_description
1 polymer ?
#
loop_
_entity_poly.entity_id
_entity_poly.type
_entity_poly.pdbx_seq_one_letter_code
_entity_poly.pdbx_strand_id
1 'polypeptide(L)'
;MGMRRILLILAIVFPVLALGAPAQAGGWALTLMDPVPTGVRPDTTYTVGFWLLQHGTHPYYGDDLGEVALEFTSEKKTVRFAGTELAEPAHYAAAVSLPAGTWQVKAIQGWFAPHEIGTLTVPGDLKIAPLPADIQRMIEGQESHRADYWGVIRPPGIPPGKYPRASVSPEPAATPAASDTASATPAGGAAQPPGDTADAAGVTGDTTTVAVVEPAQSWWRPPYTVAVVLLAAVALAALTYRARRR
;
A
#
# COMPACT_ATOMS: atom_id res chain seq x y z
N MET A 1 22.66 -16.43 -46.39
CA MET A 1 21.30 -16.34 -45.81
C MET A 1 20.47 -15.42 -46.69
N GLY A 2 19.28 -15.83 -47.15
CA GLY A 2 18.46 -14.96 -48.00
C GLY A 2 17.83 -13.80 -47.22
N MET A 3 17.69 -12.63 -47.85
CA MET A 3 17.10 -11.39 -47.28
C MET A 3 15.78 -11.64 -46.51
N ARG A 4 14.96 -12.57 -47.01
CA ARG A 4 13.70 -13.00 -46.38
C ARG A 4 13.86 -13.64 -45.00
N ARG A 5 14.96 -14.36 -44.75
CA ARG A 5 15.25 -14.99 -43.46
C ARG A 5 15.72 -13.97 -42.43
N ILE A 6 16.46 -12.94 -42.86
CA ILE A 6 16.91 -11.84 -42.00
C ILE A 6 15.72 -10.99 -41.55
N LEU A 7 14.81 -10.65 -42.48
CA LEU A 7 13.59 -9.88 -42.16
C LEU A 7 12.64 -10.63 -41.22
N LEU A 8 12.53 -11.97 -41.36
CA LEU A 8 11.72 -12.79 -40.45
C LEU A 8 12.31 -12.89 -39.03
N ILE A 9 13.64 -13.00 -38.91
CA ILE A 9 14.30 -13.00 -37.60
C ILE A 9 14.14 -11.63 -36.94
N LEU A 10 14.33 -10.55 -37.69
CA LEU A 10 14.17 -9.19 -37.16
C LEU A 10 12.74 -8.93 -36.70
N ALA A 11 11.72 -9.37 -37.47
CA ALA A 11 10.31 -9.22 -37.12
C ALA A 11 9.88 -10.00 -35.85
N ILE A 12 10.60 -11.07 -35.48
CA ILE A 12 10.34 -11.85 -34.25
C ILE A 12 11.11 -11.28 -33.06
N VAL A 13 12.35 -10.82 -33.27
CA VAL A 13 13.22 -10.32 -32.18
C VAL A 13 12.81 -8.91 -31.72
N PHE A 14 12.33 -8.05 -32.64
CA PHE A 14 11.96 -6.67 -32.31
C PHE A 14 10.82 -6.54 -31.28
N PRO A 15 9.69 -7.27 -31.38
CA PRO A 15 8.65 -7.19 -30.36
C PRO A 15 9.10 -7.75 -29.01
N VAL A 16 9.98 -8.76 -28.97
CA VAL A 16 10.48 -9.32 -27.70
C VAL A 16 11.37 -8.32 -26.94
N LEU A 17 12.14 -7.49 -27.62
CA LEU A 17 12.89 -6.40 -26.98
C LEU A 17 12.01 -5.21 -26.58
N ALA A 18 10.93 -4.94 -27.32
CA ALA A 18 10.00 -3.85 -27.00
C ALA A 18 9.14 -4.13 -25.76
N LEU A 19 8.93 -5.40 -25.40
CA LEU A 19 8.26 -5.80 -24.14
C LEU A 19 9.20 -5.80 -22.92
N GLY A 20 10.50 -5.51 -23.11
CA GLY A 20 11.53 -5.73 -22.09
C GLY A 20 12.02 -4.49 -21.34
N ALA A 21 11.51 -3.29 -21.62
CA ALA A 21 11.77 -2.16 -20.75
C ALA A 21 10.80 -2.24 -19.56
N PRO A 22 11.26 -2.53 -18.33
CA PRO A 22 10.39 -2.38 -17.19
C PRO A 22 10.05 -0.89 -17.13
N ALA A 23 8.77 -0.55 -17.29
CA ALA A 23 8.24 0.75 -16.94
C ALA A 23 8.39 0.89 -15.40
N GLN A 24 9.61 1.18 -14.94
CA GLN A 24 9.97 1.50 -13.55
C GLN A 24 9.55 2.93 -13.21
N ALA A 25 8.36 3.34 -13.64
CA ALA A 25 7.84 4.67 -13.43
C ALA A 25 6.37 4.54 -13.05
N GLY A 26 6.09 4.26 -11.78
CA GLY A 26 4.70 4.27 -11.32
C GLY A 26 4.42 3.48 -10.05
N GLY A 27 4.90 2.24 -9.96
CA GLY A 27 4.34 1.25 -9.04
C GLY A 27 5.02 1.07 -7.69
N TRP A 28 5.67 2.08 -7.13
CA TRP A 28 6.28 1.99 -5.79
C TRP A 28 5.92 3.18 -4.91
N ALA A 29 5.89 2.92 -3.61
CA ALA A 29 5.68 3.91 -2.58
C ALA A 29 6.68 3.70 -1.44
N LEU A 30 6.89 4.75 -0.66
CA LEU A 30 7.69 4.77 0.55
C LEU A 30 6.77 5.06 1.73
N THR A 31 6.95 4.38 2.87
CA THR A 31 6.27 4.78 4.10
C THR A 31 7.25 5.41 5.07
N LEU A 32 6.94 6.63 5.52
CA LEU A 32 7.70 7.33 6.55
C LEU A 32 6.92 7.31 7.86
N MET A 33 7.58 6.92 8.95
CA MET A 33 6.95 6.91 10.27
C MET A 33 7.00 8.31 10.89
N ASP A 34 5.95 8.70 11.60
CA ASP A 34 6.05 9.76 12.59
C ASP A 34 7.03 9.37 13.71
N PRO A 35 7.50 10.32 14.53
CA PRO A 35 8.25 10.00 15.74
C PRO A 35 7.50 8.99 16.61
N VAL A 36 7.99 7.75 16.63
CA VAL A 36 7.43 6.67 17.45
C VAL A 36 7.88 6.87 18.90
N PRO A 37 7.00 6.66 19.91
CA PRO A 37 7.39 6.74 21.31
C PRO A 37 8.58 5.83 21.63
N THR A 38 9.52 6.33 22.43
CA THR A 38 10.60 5.52 22.96
C THR A 38 10.11 4.66 24.12
N GLY A 39 10.64 3.45 24.27
CA GLY A 39 10.29 2.55 25.37
C GLY A 39 8.85 2.04 25.30
N VAL A 40 8.41 1.65 24.10
CA VAL A 40 7.14 0.94 23.86
C VAL A 40 7.02 -0.21 24.85
N ARG A 41 5.90 -0.30 25.56
CA ARG A 41 5.63 -1.33 26.56
C ARG A 41 4.76 -2.45 25.99
N PRO A 42 4.92 -3.70 26.47
CA PRO A 42 4.06 -4.80 26.05
C PRO A 42 2.60 -4.53 26.41
N ASP A 43 1.70 -4.98 25.53
CA ASP A 43 0.25 -4.99 25.70
C ASP A 43 -0.36 -3.60 25.98
N THR A 44 0.39 -2.54 25.67
CA THR A 44 -0.05 -1.15 25.76
C THR A 44 -0.37 -0.63 24.38
N THR A 45 -1.52 0.02 24.22
CA THR A 45 -1.93 0.61 22.94
C THR A 45 -1.25 1.96 22.72
N TYR A 46 -0.61 2.10 21.56
CA TYR A 46 -0.03 3.35 21.07
C TYR A 46 -0.68 3.75 19.76
N THR A 47 -0.97 5.04 19.60
CA THR A 47 -1.32 5.61 18.29
C THR A 47 -0.03 5.93 17.56
N VAL A 48 0.15 5.34 16.38
CA VAL A 48 1.34 5.50 15.55
C VAL A 48 0.94 6.13 14.23
N GLY A 49 1.50 7.31 13.95
CA GLY A 49 1.31 8.00 12.67
C GLY A 49 2.34 7.59 11.62
N PHE A 50 1.94 7.62 10.35
CA PHE A 50 2.80 7.30 9.22
C PHE A 50 2.29 7.90 7.91
N TRP A 51 3.20 8.13 6.97
CA TRP A 51 2.95 8.81 5.71
C TRP A 51 3.24 7.89 4.54
N LEU A 52 2.36 7.85 3.54
CA LEU A 52 2.53 7.09 2.31
C LEU A 52 2.91 8.00 1.15
N LEU A 53 4.12 7.85 0.64
CA LEU A 53 4.67 8.71 -0.42
C LEU A 53 4.82 7.92 -1.71
N GLN A 54 4.01 8.25 -2.72
CA GLN A 54 4.23 7.78 -4.08
C GLN A 54 5.59 8.28 -4.58
N HIS A 55 6.39 7.33 -5.06
CA HIS A 55 7.78 7.55 -5.48
C HIS A 55 8.63 8.28 -4.42
N GLY A 56 8.28 8.17 -3.15
CA GLY A 56 9.01 8.78 -2.03
C GLY A 56 8.94 10.31 -1.95
N THR A 57 8.11 10.97 -2.77
CA THR A 57 8.13 12.44 -2.87
C THR A 57 6.80 13.13 -2.67
N HIS A 58 5.66 12.49 -2.95
CA HIS A 58 4.34 13.11 -2.99
C HIS A 58 3.21 12.15 -2.57
N PRO A 59 2.01 12.64 -2.22
CA PRO A 59 0.84 11.80 -1.98
C PRO A 59 0.41 11.03 -3.23
N TYR A 60 -0.23 9.88 -3.04
CA TYR A 60 -1.01 9.24 -4.09
C TYR A 60 -2.32 10.01 -4.32
N TYR A 61 -2.71 10.22 -5.59
CA TYR A 61 -3.92 10.97 -5.97
C TYR A 61 -4.91 10.17 -6.82
N GLY A 62 -4.77 8.84 -6.90
CA GLY A 62 -5.74 7.99 -7.59
C GLY A 62 -6.92 7.62 -6.70
N ASP A 63 -7.96 7.07 -7.32
CA ASP A 63 -9.28 6.91 -6.68
C ASP A 63 -9.37 5.72 -5.70
N ASP A 64 -8.58 4.66 -5.93
CA ASP A 64 -8.58 3.46 -5.09
C ASP A 64 -7.15 3.01 -4.81
N LEU A 65 -6.68 3.32 -3.60
CA LEU A 65 -5.38 2.86 -3.12
C LEU A 65 -5.45 1.41 -2.66
N GLY A 66 -6.59 0.95 -2.12
CA GLY A 66 -6.71 -0.30 -1.36
C GLY A 66 -6.30 -0.16 0.11
N GLU A 67 -6.03 -1.28 0.77
CA GLU A 67 -5.72 -1.33 2.21
C GLU A 67 -4.40 -0.64 2.55
N VAL A 68 -4.44 0.31 3.50
CA VAL A 68 -3.25 0.90 4.11
C VAL A 68 -3.18 0.46 5.57
N ALA A 69 -2.08 -0.18 5.97
CA ALA A 69 -1.93 -0.77 7.29
C ALA A 69 -0.47 -0.89 7.72
N LEU A 70 -0.24 -1.10 9.01
CA LEU A 70 1.05 -1.56 9.54
C LEU A 70 0.97 -3.06 9.86
N GLU A 71 1.88 -3.83 9.28
CA GLU A 71 2.06 -5.26 9.54
C GLU A 71 3.28 -5.48 10.44
N PHE A 72 3.08 -6.26 11.50
CA PHE A 72 4.11 -6.66 12.44
C PHE A 72 4.26 -8.18 12.41
N THR A 73 5.45 -8.66 12.06
CA THR A 73 5.76 -10.08 11.96
C THR A 73 6.85 -10.47 12.95
N SER A 74 6.55 -11.41 13.83
CA SER A 74 7.49 -12.12 14.69
C SER A 74 7.70 -13.55 14.17
N GLU A 75 8.57 -14.33 14.83
CA GLU A 75 8.76 -15.75 14.48
C GLU A 75 7.47 -16.60 14.61
N LYS A 76 6.53 -16.17 15.46
CA LYS A 76 5.36 -16.97 15.83
C LYS A 76 4.05 -16.42 15.28
N LYS A 77 4.02 -15.14 14.91
CA LYS A 77 2.77 -14.42 14.64
C LYS A 77 3.01 -13.24 13.72
N THR A 78 2.07 -13.04 12.80
CA THR A 78 1.87 -11.80 12.06
C THR A 78 0.57 -11.16 12.51
N VAL A 79 0.59 -9.86 12.75
CA VAL A 79 -0.59 -9.03 13.06
C VAL A 79 -0.60 -7.80 12.19
N ARG A 80 -1.79 -7.29 11.88
CA ARG A 80 -1.98 -6.06 11.11
C ARG A 80 -2.85 -5.09 11.89
N PHE A 81 -2.53 -3.81 11.73
CA PHE A 81 -3.31 -2.71 12.28
C PHE A 81 -3.63 -1.75 11.14
N ALA A 82 -4.92 -1.62 10.82
CA ALA A 82 -5.38 -0.75 9.75
C ALA A 82 -5.03 0.71 10.04
N GLY A 83 -4.57 1.41 9.00
CA GLY A 83 -4.37 2.85 9.03
C GLY A 83 -5.71 3.57 8.81
N THR A 84 -5.94 4.59 9.61
CA THR A 84 -7.04 5.55 9.42
C THR A 84 -6.46 6.81 8.79
N GLU A 85 -7.04 7.27 7.69
CA GLU A 85 -6.64 8.53 7.06
C GLU A 85 -6.84 9.72 8.00
N LEU A 86 -5.85 10.60 8.03
CA LEU A 86 -5.88 11.87 8.74
C LEU A 86 -6.20 13.01 7.77
N ALA A 87 -6.27 14.23 8.30
CA ALA A 87 -6.62 15.41 7.51
C ALA A 87 -5.55 15.74 6.46
N GLU A 88 -4.28 15.44 6.72
CA GLU A 88 -3.21 15.68 5.78
C GLU A 88 -3.16 14.59 4.70
N PRO A 89 -2.91 14.95 3.42
CA PRO A 89 -2.83 13.99 2.33
C PRO A 89 -1.82 12.88 2.60
N ALA A 90 -2.27 11.64 2.43
CA ALA A 90 -1.49 10.42 2.63
C ALA A 90 -0.86 10.27 4.02
N HIS A 91 -1.44 10.93 5.03
CA HIS A 91 -1.11 10.75 6.43
C HIS A 91 -2.12 9.80 7.08
N TYR A 92 -1.62 8.82 7.82
CA TYR A 92 -2.43 7.77 8.42
C TYR A 92 -2.05 7.58 9.89
N ALA A 93 -2.99 7.11 10.70
CA ALA A 93 -2.72 6.66 12.07
C ALA A 93 -3.25 5.25 12.31
N ALA A 94 -2.50 4.44 13.05
CA ALA A 94 -2.92 3.11 13.49
C ALA A 94 -2.84 2.99 15.02
N ALA A 95 -3.82 2.30 15.62
CA ALA A 95 -3.78 1.94 17.04
C ALA A 95 -3.10 0.57 17.20
N VAL A 96 -1.87 0.54 17.71
CA VAL A 96 -1.01 -0.64 17.78
C VAL A 96 -0.86 -1.10 19.22
N SER A 97 -1.14 -2.37 19.48
CA SER A 97 -0.84 -3.04 20.76
C SER A 97 -0.19 -4.39 20.49
N LEU A 98 1.01 -4.57 21.02
CA LEU A 98 1.85 -5.74 20.75
C LEU A 98 2.33 -6.35 22.07
N PRO A 99 2.35 -7.68 22.18
CA PRO A 99 3.02 -8.34 23.29
C PRO A 99 4.55 -8.20 23.15
N ALA A 100 5.25 -8.56 24.22
CA ALA A 100 6.71 -8.55 24.23
C ALA A 100 7.29 -9.44 23.10
N GLY A 101 8.33 -8.96 22.44
CA GLY A 101 9.00 -9.65 21.35
C GLY A 101 9.74 -8.73 20.39
N THR A 102 10.30 -9.33 19.35
CA THR A 102 10.92 -8.61 18.23
C THR A 102 10.04 -8.75 17.01
N TRP A 103 9.73 -7.62 16.38
CA TRP A 103 8.76 -7.52 15.29
C TRP A 103 9.42 -6.86 14.10
N GLN A 104 9.40 -7.54 12.95
CA GLN A 104 9.63 -6.88 11.67
C GLN A 104 8.39 -6.06 11.31
N VAL A 105 8.61 -4.82 10.94
CA VAL A 105 7.56 -3.83 10.67
C VAL A 105 7.54 -3.54 9.18
N LYS A 106 6.37 -3.68 8.58
CA LYS A 106 6.11 -3.34 7.18
C LYS A 106 4.89 -2.44 7.07
N ALA A 107 4.89 -1.56 6.08
CA ALA A 107 3.70 -0.90 5.62
C ALA A 107 3.04 -1.72 4.53
N ILE A 108 1.75 -1.97 4.68
CA ILE A 108 0.85 -2.36 3.59
C ILE A 108 0.36 -1.06 2.97
N GLN A 109 0.56 -0.92 1.65
CA GLN A 109 0.40 0.34 0.93
C GLN A 109 -0.54 0.18 -0.26
N GLY A 110 -1.61 -0.59 -0.07
CA GLY A 110 -2.61 -0.80 -1.09
C GLY A 110 -2.07 -1.60 -2.29
N TRP A 111 -2.25 -1.07 -3.49
CA TRP A 111 -1.74 -1.68 -4.73
C TRP A 111 -0.21 -1.55 -4.91
N PHE A 112 0.46 -0.73 -4.08
CA PHE A 112 1.92 -0.67 -4.06
C PHE A 112 2.53 -1.90 -3.37
N ALA A 113 3.78 -2.20 -3.70
CA ALA A 113 4.53 -3.22 -2.97
C ALA A 113 4.66 -2.82 -1.48
N PRO A 114 4.53 -3.77 -0.54
CA PRO A 114 4.76 -3.49 0.87
C PRO A 114 6.16 -2.93 1.12
N HIS A 115 6.27 -1.95 2.01
CA HIS A 115 7.53 -1.31 2.36
C HIS A 115 8.05 -1.79 3.71
N GLU A 116 9.29 -2.25 3.75
CA GLU A 116 9.96 -2.59 5.00
C GLU A 116 10.36 -1.33 5.75
N ILE A 117 9.79 -1.14 6.94
CA ILE A 117 10.05 0.03 7.80
C ILE A 117 11.26 -0.23 8.70
N GLY A 118 11.37 -1.43 9.26
CA GLY A 118 12.43 -1.77 10.19
C GLY A 118 12.01 -2.77 11.25
N THR A 119 12.63 -2.71 12.42
CA THR A 119 12.42 -3.68 13.51
C THR A 119 12.03 -2.98 14.80
N LEU A 120 10.90 -3.36 15.39
CA LEU A 120 10.44 -2.92 16.70
C LEU A 120 10.74 -4.00 17.75
N THR A 121 11.41 -3.63 18.83
CA THR A 121 11.54 -4.47 20.02
C THR A 121 10.56 -4.00 21.09
N VAL A 122 9.82 -4.93 21.70
CA VAL A 122 8.86 -4.67 22.78
C VAL A 122 9.26 -5.52 24.01
N PRO A 123 9.56 -4.93 25.18
CA PRO A 123 9.70 -3.50 25.38
C PRO A 123 10.92 -2.93 24.66
N GLY A 124 10.85 -1.68 24.19
CA GLY A 124 11.96 -1.04 23.49
C GLY A 124 11.51 -0.05 22.42
N ASP A 125 12.30 0.03 21.34
CA ASP A 125 12.20 1.08 20.33
C ASP A 125 12.10 0.51 18.92
N LEU A 126 11.55 1.33 18.01
CA LEU A 126 11.59 1.06 16.58
C LEU A 126 12.95 1.50 16.01
N LYS A 127 13.65 0.55 15.40
CA LYS A 127 14.84 0.82 14.57
C LYS A 127 14.44 0.85 13.11
N ILE A 128 14.50 2.03 12.49
CA ILE A 128 14.20 2.21 11.07
C ILE A 128 15.28 1.53 10.22
N ALA A 129 14.85 0.73 9.26
CA ALA A 129 15.74 0.13 8.27
C ALA A 129 16.30 1.21 7.34
N PRO A 130 17.57 1.09 6.92
CA PRO A 130 18.10 1.99 5.91
C PRO A 130 17.34 1.80 4.59
N LEU A 131 17.07 2.91 3.89
CA LEU A 131 16.51 2.82 2.54
C LEU A 131 17.51 2.12 1.61
N PRO A 132 17.03 1.23 0.72
CA PRO A 132 17.87 0.67 -0.34
C PRO A 132 18.47 1.77 -1.23
N ALA A 133 19.73 1.62 -1.62
CA ALA A 133 20.49 2.66 -2.34
C ALA A 133 19.94 2.97 -3.75
N ASP A 134 19.22 2.04 -4.36
CA ASP A 134 18.49 2.25 -5.61
C ASP A 134 17.25 3.12 -5.42
N ILE A 135 16.45 2.87 -4.37
CA ILE A 135 15.32 3.73 -4.00
C ILE A 135 15.81 5.13 -3.67
N GLN A 136 16.89 5.25 -2.89
CA GLN A 136 17.48 6.54 -2.54
C GLN A 136 17.89 7.34 -3.80
N ARG A 137 18.60 6.72 -4.74
CA ARG A 137 18.97 7.38 -6.00
C ARG A 137 17.76 7.79 -6.84
N MET A 138 16.68 7.01 -6.83
CA MET A 138 15.45 7.38 -7.53
C MET A 138 14.80 8.63 -6.91
N ILE A 139 14.79 8.75 -5.58
CA ILE A 139 14.29 9.94 -4.88
C ILE A 139 15.17 11.15 -5.19
N GLU A 140 16.49 11.02 -5.08
CA GLU A 140 17.46 12.09 -5.37
C GLU A 140 17.35 12.57 -6.82
N GLY A 141 17.14 11.65 -7.77
CA GLY A 141 16.91 11.99 -9.18
C GLY A 141 15.64 12.81 -9.44
N GLN A 142 14.70 12.86 -8.49
CA GLN A 142 13.47 13.64 -8.60
C GLN A 142 13.59 15.07 -8.04
N GLU A 143 14.70 15.43 -7.39
CA GLU A 143 14.83 16.73 -6.70
C GLU A 143 14.65 17.95 -7.63
N SER A 144 15.09 17.85 -8.88
CA SER A 144 14.98 18.94 -9.85
C SER A 144 13.53 19.27 -10.24
N HIS A 145 12.59 18.36 -9.99
CA HIS A 145 11.18 18.48 -10.36
C HIS A 145 10.23 18.46 -9.15
N ARG A 146 10.75 18.63 -7.94
CA ARG A 146 9.96 18.54 -6.71
C ARG A 146 9.03 19.74 -6.57
N ALA A 147 7.78 19.56 -6.98
CA ALA A 147 6.70 20.48 -6.64
C ALA A 147 6.42 20.46 -5.12
N ASP A 148 5.81 21.53 -4.63
CA ASP A 148 5.37 21.65 -3.25
C ASP A 148 4.04 20.92 -3.09
N TYR A 149 4.13 19.60 -2.96
CA TYR A 149 2.98 18.73 -2.74
C TYR A 149 2.45 18.80 -1.30
N TRP A 150 3.26 19.36 -0.40
CA TRP A 150 3.04 19.33 1.02
C TRP A 150 2.68 20.73 1.52
N GLY A 151 1.76 20.81 2.48
CA GLY A 151 1.41 22.07 3.11
C GLY A 151 2.39 22.44 4.24
N VAL A 152 1.87 23.18 5.21
CA VAL A 152 2.60 23.50 6.46
C VAL A 152 2.95 22.22 7.24
N ILE A 153 2.04 21.25 7.24
CA ILE A 153 2.25 19.91 7.83
C ILE A 153 2.70 18.95 6.72
N ARG A 154 3.79 18.24 6.95
CA ARG A 154 4.44 17.38 5.95
C ARG A 154 5.22 16.23 6.60
N PRO A 155 5.53 15.17 5.83
CA PRO A 155 6.29 14.03 6.34
C PRO A 155 7.66 14.44 6.90
N PRO A 156 8.17 13.72 7.91
CA PRO A 156 9.47 14.01 8.51
C PRO A 156 10.61 13.85 7.49
N GLY A 157 11.60 14.74 7.57
CA GLY A 157 12.76 14.73 6.66
C GLY A 157 12.48 15.23 5.25
N ILE A 158 11.24 15.59 4.91
CA ILE A 158 10.89 16.15 3.61
C ILE A 158 11.02 17.68 3.63
N PRO A 159 11.91 18.27 2.82
CA PRO A 159 11.98 19.72 2.67
C PRO A 159 10.76 20.26 1.90
N PRO A 160 10.42 21.55 2.06
CA PRO A 160 9.44 22.21 1.21
C PRO A 160 9.80 22.07 -0.26
N GLY A 161 8.79 21.96 -1.14
CA GLY A 161 9.01 21.97 -2.58
C GLY A 161 9.59 23.30 -3.05
N LYS A 162 10.31 23.27 -4.18
CA LYS A 162 10.92 24.49 -4.77
C LYS A 162 9.96 25.23 -5.71
N TYR A 163 8.93 24.53 -6.18
CA TYR A 163 7.97 25.05 -7.13
C TYR A 163 6.57 24.93 -6.54
N PRO A 164 5.73 25.97 -6.61
CA PRO A 164 4.33 25.82 -6.24
C PRO A 164 3.75 24.66 -7.06
N ARG A 165 2.89 23.84 -6.44
CA ARG A 165 2.10 22.86 -7.17
C ARG A 165 1.35 23.63 -8.26
N ALA A 166 1.78 23.48 -9.52
CA ALA A 166 0.98 23.91 -10.66
C ALA A 166 -0.37 23.22 -10.45
N SER A 167 -1.42 24.01 -10.24
CA SER A 167 -2.73 23.58 -9.78
C SER A 167 -3.16 22.33 -10.56
N VAL A 168 -2.90 21.15 -9.99
CA VAL A 168 -3.53 19.92 -10.46
C VAL A 168 -4.94 20.12 -9.98
N SER A 169 -5.74 20.74 -10.84
CA SER A 169 -7.16 20.98 -10.58
C SER A 169 -7.71 19.64 -10.12
N PRO A 170 -8.33 19.54 -8.93
CA PRO A 170 -9.24 18.42 -8.73
C PRO A 170 -10.21 18.49 -9.89
N GLU A 171 -10.32 17.39 -10.64
CA GLU A 171 -11.46 17.21 -11.52
C GLU A 171 -12.70 17.43 -10.65
N PRO A 172 -13.62 18.33 -11.00
CA PRO A 172 -14.72 18.67 -10.11
C PRO A 172 -15.48 17.41 -9.74
N ALA A 173 -15.48 17.07 -8.45
CA ALA A 173 -16.40 16.11 -7.90
C ALA A 173 -17.79 16.50 -8.41
N ALA A 174 -18.42 15.62 -9.18
CA ALA A 174 -19.76 15.83 -9.69
C ALA A 174 -20.66 16.19 -8.51
N THR A 175 -21.21 17.41 -8.55
CA THR A 175 -22.20 17.93 -7.60
C THR A 175 -23.25 16.85 -7.34
N PRO A 176 -23.50 16.43 -6.09
CA PRO A 176 -24.68 15.63 -5.80
C PRO A 176 -25.91 16.46 -6.18
N ALA A 177 -26.68 15.96 -7.16
CA ALA A 177 -27.98 16.53 -7.47
C ALA A 177 -28.83 16.47 -6.19
N ALA A 178 -29.19 17.65 -5.69
CA ALA A 178 -30.19 17.79 -4.65
C ALA A 178 -31.52 17.27 -5.19
N SER A 179 -31.98 16.14 -4.65
CA SER A 179 -33.38 15.76 -4.74
C SER A 179 -34.07 16.25 -3.48
N ASP A 180 -34.69 17.41 -3.60
CA ASP A 180 -35.81 17.81 -2.74
C ASP A 180 -36.87 16.70 -2.77
N THR A 181 -37.41 16.30 -1.62
CA THR A 181 -38.85 16.23 -1.33
C THR A 181 -39.13 15.66 0.08
N ALA A 182 -40.01 16.39 0.78
CA ALA A 182 -40.93 16.00 1.86
C ALA A 182 -40.44 15.92 3.32
N SER A 183 -40.60 17.08 3.98
CA SER A 183 -41.36 17.32 5.21
C SER A 183 -42.04 16.12 5.88
N ALA A 184 -41.67 15.86 7.15
CA ALA A 184 -42.58 15.34 8.16
C ALA A 184 -42.29 16.00 9.53
N THR A 185 -43.35 16.54 10.12
CA THR A 185 -43.48 17.31 11.36
C THR A 185 -43.02 16.56 12.63
N PRO A 186 -42.49 17.25 13.67
CA PRO A 186 -42.17 16.64 14.96
C PRO A 186 -43.40 16.57 15.87
N ALA A 187 -43.65 15.41 16.47
CA ALA A 187 -44.53 15.27 17.63
C ALA A 187 -43.70 14.76 18.81
N GLY A 188 -43.61 15.58 19.86
CA GLY A 188 -42.89 15.29 21.08
C GLY A 188 -43.55 14.20 21.92
N GLY A 189 -42.74 13.56 22.76
CA GLY A 189 -43.19 12.59 23.75
C GLY A 189 -42.04 12.22 24.67
N ALA A 190 -41.87 13.00 25.73
CA ALA A 190 -40.98 12.67 26.84
C ALA A 190 -41.53 11.48 27.64
N ALA A 191 -40.67 10.51 27.96
CA ALA A 191 -40.79 9.68 29.17
C ALA A 191 -39.50 8.88 29.41
N GLN A 192 -38.94 9.04 30.61
CA GLN A 192 -37.93 8.20 31.25
C GLN A 192 -38.31 8.15 32.75
N PRO A 193 -37.80 7.23 33.58
CA PRO A 193 -37.90 5.76 33.63
C PRO A 193 -38.69 5.31 34.90
N PRO A 194 -38.74 4.01 35.28
CA PRO A 194 -37.73 3.39 36.17
C PRO A 194 -37.35 1.96 35.71
N GLY A 195 -36.14 1.45 35.92
CA GLY A 195 -35.54 1.06 37.20
C GLY A 195 -35.93 -0.40 37.53
N ASP A 196 -34.99 -1.34 37.40
CA ASP A 196 -34.83 -2.46 38.35
C ASP A 196 -33.61 -3.35 38.03
N THR A 197 -33.12 -3.91 39.12
CA THR A 197 -31.86 -4.59 39.41
C THR A 197 -31.79 -6.07 39.00
N ALA A 198 -30.53 -6.53 38.96
CA ALA A 198 -30.03 -7.81 39.48
C ALA A 198 -29.80 -9.01 38.51
N ASP A 199 -28.54 -9.47 38.61
CA ASP A 199 -28.04 -10.84 38.67
C ASP A 199 -27.79 -11.70 37.42
N ALA A 200 -26.48 -11.82 37.16
CA ALA A 200 -25.67 -13.04 37.27
C ALA A 200 -25.74 -14.16 36.21
N ALA A 201 -24.53 -14.64 35.90
CA ALA A 201 -24.14 -15.98 35.43
C ALA A 201 -24.17 -16.26 33.91
N GLY A 202 -22.98 -16.16 33.30
CA GLY A 202 -22.29 -17.31 32.72
C GLY A 202 -22.80 -17.88 31.40
N VAL A 203 -22.17 -17.47 30.29
CA VAL A 203 -22.00 -18.26 29.06
C VAL A 203 -20.63 -17.88 28.46
N THR A 204 -19.57 -18.59 28.84
CA THR A 204 -18.83 -19.53 27.98
C THR A 204 -18.69 -19.13 26.50
N GLY A 205 -17.48 -18.69 26.15
CA GLY A 205 -16.79 -19.11 24.94
C GLY A 205 -17.27 -18.52 23.62
N ASP A 206 -16.92 -17.25 23.36
CA ASP A 206 -16.90 -16.78 21.98
C ASP A 206 -15.51 -17.00 21.36
N THR A 207 -15.51 -17.95 20.44
CA THR A 207 -14.38 -18.40 19.65
C THR A 207 -13.87 -17.23 18.82
N THR A 208 -12.70 -16.70 19.17
CA THR A 208 -12.00 -15.76 18.30
C THR A 208 -11.53 -16.53 17.06
N THR A 209 -12.30 -16.42 15.98
CA THR A 209 -11.95 -16.94 14.66
C THR A 209 -10.69 -16.24 14.17
N VAL A 210 -9.53 -16.86 14.40
CA VAL A 210 -8.28 -16.49 13.74
C VAL A 210 -8.40 -16.96 12.30
N ALA A 211 -8.65 -16.02 11.37
CA ALA A 211 -8.47 -16.30 9.96
C ALA A 211 -6.97 -16.54 9.72
N VAL A 212 -6.58 -17.82 9.62
CA VAL A 212 -5.29 -18.20 9.05
C VAL A 212 -5.38 -17.88 7.56
N VAL A 213 -4.91 -16.70 7.18
CA VAL A 213 -4.63 -16.38 5.78
C VAL A 213 -3.35 -17.14 5.44
N GLU A 214 -3.49 -18.22 4.67
CA GLU A 214 -2.35 -18.88 4.02
C GLU A 214 -1.52 -17.82 3.27
N PRO A 215 -0.18 -17.95 3.21
CA PRO A 215 0.63 -17.03 2.42
C PRO A 215 0.22 -17.13 0.96
N ALA A 216 -0.63 -16.20 0.53
CA ALA A 216 -0.97 -16.02 -0.87
C ALA A 216 0.35 -15.89 -1.63
N GLN A 217 0.50 -16.74 -2.65
CA GLN A 217 1.64 -16.67 -3.55
C GLN A 217 1.84 -15.23 -4.01
N SER A 218 3.09 -14.76 -3.93
CA SER A 218 3.51 -13.40 -4.25
C SER A 218 2.88 -12.89 -5.56
N TRP A 219 1.82 -12.10 -5.45
CA TRP A 219 1.03 -11.57 -6.57
C TRP A 219 1.77 -10.48 -7.37
N TRP A 220 2.94 -10.06 -6.91
CA TRP A 220 3.81 -9.12 -7.63
C TRP A 220 4.56 -9.76 -8.82
N ARG A 221 4.38 -11.07 -9.08
CA ARG A 221 4.71 -11.62 -10.40
C ARG A 221 3.55 -11.28 -11.34
N PRO A 222 3.74 -10.41 -12.35
CA PRO A 222 2.66 -10.10 -13.27
C PRO A 222 2.14 -11.40 -13.91
N PRO A 223 0.81 -11.64 -13.95
CA PRO A 223 0.20 -12.88 -14.45
C PRO A 223 0.58 -13.19 -15.90
N TYR A 224 1.08 -12.18 -16.62
CA TYR A 224 1.57 -12.28 -17.98
C TYR A 224 2.89 -13.05 -18.12
N THR A 225 3.66 -13.26 -17.05
CA THR A 225 4.92 -14.03 -17.15
C THR A 225 4.69 -15.50 -17.50
N VAL A 226 3.65 -16.13 -16.93
CA VAL A 226 3.29 -17.51 -17.27
C VAL A 226 2.68 -17.60 -18.67
N ALA A 227 1.81 -16.66 -19.02
CA ALA A 227 1.19 -16.60 -20.35
C ALA A 227 2.23 -16.36 -21.47
N VAL A 228 3.22 -15.49 -21.24
CA VAL A 228 4.30 -15.22 -22.19
C VAL A 228 5.23 -16.42 -22.35
N VAL A 229 5.56 -17.13 -21.26
CA VAL A 229 6.37 -18.37 -21.33
C VAL A 229 5.63 -19.48 -22.08
N LEU A 230 4.32 -19.64 -21.84
CA LEU A 230 3.51 -20.62 -22.56
C LEU A 230 3.38 -20.28 -24.05
N LEU A 231 3.15 -19.02 -24.41
CA LEU A 231 3.08 -18.59 -25.81
C LEU A 231 4.43 -18.76 -26.53
N ALA A 232 5.54 -18.46 -25.87
CA ALA A 232 6.88 -18.68 -26.42
C ALA A 232 7.17 -20.17 -26.64
N ALA A 233 6.78 -21.04 -25.71
CA ALA A 233 6.94 -22.49 -25.84
C ALA A 233 6.10 -23.06 -27.00
N VAL A 234 4.84 -22.62 -27.16
CA VAL A 234 3.96 -23.03 -28.26
C VAL A 234 4.50 -22.56 -29.61
N ALA A 235 4.99 -21.32 -29.70
CA ALA A 235 5.60 -20.80 -30.92
C ALA A 235 6.87 -21.58 -31.32
N LEU A 236 7.71 -21.95 -30.35
CA LEU A 236 8.92 -22.75 -30.56
C LEU A 236 8.58 -24.18 -31.01
N ALA A 237 7.55 -24.80 -30.42
CA ALA A 237 7.05 -26.11 -30.82
C ALA A 237 6.49 -26.11 -32.25
N ALA A 238 5.74 -25.07 -32.63
CA ALA A 238 5.20 -24.94 -33.99
C ALA A 238 6.31 -24.74 -35.05
N LEU A 239 7.34 -23.95 -34.72
CA LEU A 239 8.49 -23.72 -35.60
C LEU A 239 9.33 -24.99 -35.81
N THR A 240 9.60 -25.74 -34.74
CA THR A 240 10.35 -27.01 -34.82
C THR A 240 9.57 -28.09 -35.56
N TYR A 241 8.26 -28.18 -35.35
CA TYR A 241 7.39 -29.11 -36.09
C TYR A 241 7.40 -28.82 -37.59
N ARG A 242 7.31 -27.54 -37.98
CA ARG A 242 7.30 -27.13 -39.40
C ARG A 242 8.66 -27.31 -40.08
N ALA A 243 9.76 -27.18 -39.33
CA ALA A 243 11.11 -27.43 -39.84
C ALA A 243 11.38 -28.93 -40.08
N ARG A 244 10.78 -29.83 -39.30
CA ARG A 244 10.89 -31.29 -39.48
C ARG A 244 10.05 -31.85 -40.63
N ARG A 245 9.03 -31.12 -41.09
CA ARG A 245 8.13 -31.52 -42.19
C ARG A 245 8.59 -31.04 -43.58
N ARG A 246 9.74 -30.38 -43.67
CA ARG A 246 10.39 -29.98 -44.93
C ARG A 246 11.68 -30.74 -45.07
#